data_AF-A0A2S5VT07-F1
#
_entry.id   AF-A0A2S5VT07-F1
#
_cell.length_a   1.000
_cell.length_b   1.000
_cell.length_c   1.000
_cell.angle_alpha   90.00
_cell.angle_beta   90.00
_cell.angle_gamma   90.00
#
_symmetry.space_group_name_H-M   'P 1'
#
loop_
_entity.id
_entity.type
_entity.pdbx_description
1 polymer ?
#
loop_
_entity_poly.entity_id
_entity_poly.type
_entity_poly.pdbx_seq_one_letter_code
_entity_poly.pdbx_strand_id
1 'polypeptide(L)'
;MTADDAAADDTTADTAAPTGPPAQAAPAAPPEDPGHGRRRMARIGARALVAWIAEVVTPRRRLVALGSGLVAGVAMALLIRPVLARADGEATSAAAAVLLGIMVGAAVGIIPVSVWLTRAIRRHPSVTGSHPSWRDSALLDRAVDARGRVTIQPGTAERVATESRRAIASAAVGVPGAVVMGVLVLVGAPAYAVTRDIGMLGWFLPVYALLSVSGLWTSARTAGPMALLRDAADAELALPESERPPAPPPPAPPQGSRLP
;
A
#
# COMPACT_ATOMS: atom_id res chain seq x y z
N MET A 1 -62.80 -52.84 -30.34
CA MET A 1 -63.67 -52.39 -29.25
C MET A 1 -63.37 -53.31 -28.09
N THR A 2 -62.84 -52.72 -27.02
CA THR A 2 -61.97 -53.27 -25.97
C THR A 2 -62.71 -54.16 -24.98
N ALA A 3 -62.08 -55.26 -24.59
CA ALA A 3 -62.50 -56.08 -23.45
C ALA A 3 -61.53 -55.85 -22.28
N ASP A 4 -62.15 -55.66 -21.11
CA ASP A 4 -61.58 -55.46 -19.77
C ASP A 4 -60.66 -56.60 -19.31
N ASP A 5 -59.67 -56.24 -18.50
CA ASP A 5 -59.09 -57.03 -17.40
C ASP A 5 -58.66 -55.98 -16.34
N ALA A 6 -59.35 -55.82 -15.20
CA ALA A 6 -59.45 -56.67 -14.01
C ALA A 6 -58.44 -56.29 -12.89
N ALA A 7 -59.01 -56.00 -11.70
CA ALA A 7 -58.44 -56.11 -10.34
C ALA A 7 -57.27 -55.16 -9.97
N ALA A 8 -57.06 -54.66 -8.75
CA ALA A 8 -57.66 -54.71 -7.40
C ALA A 8 -56.95 -53.55 -6.64
N ASP A 9 -57.65 -52.68 -5.93
CA ASP A 9 -57.95 -52.72 -4.49
C ASP A 9 -56.77 -52.37 -3.53
N ASP A 10 -57.16 -51.59 -2.53
CA ASP A 10 -56.58 -51.36 -1.20
C ASP A 10 -55.41 -50.37 -0.93
N THR A 11 -55.84 -49.21 -0.42
CA THR A 11 -55.45 -48.50 0.82
C THR A 11 -54.05 -48.68 1.46
N THR A 12 -53.47 -47.51 1.80
CA THR A 12 -52.55 -47.14 2.91
C THR A 12 -51.12 -46.75 2.51
N ALA A 13 -50.81 -45.45 2.66
CA ALA A 13 -49.60 -44.95 3.31
C ALA A 13 -49.57 -43.42 3.22
N ASP A 14 -50.11 -42.81 4.27
CA ASP A 14 -49.79 -41.49 4.79
C ASP A 14 -48.30 -41.14 4.57
N THR A 15 -48.02 -40.18 3.69
CA THR A 15 -46.71 -39.51 3.63
C THR A 15 -46.94 -38.03 3.90
N ALA A 16 -46.88 -37.71 5.19
CA ALA A 16 -46.90 -36.36 5.72
C ALA A 16 -45.97 -35.43 4.91
N ALA A 17 -46.54 -34.36 4.37
CA ALA A 17 -45.78 -33.23 3.88
C ALA A 17 -45.01 -32.61 5.06
N PRO A 18 -43.68 -32.43 5.00
CA PRO A 18 -42.99 -31.67 6.00
C PRO A 18 -43.36 -30.19 5.84
N THR A 19 -44.30 -29.72 6.67
CA THR A 19 -44.57 -28.31 6.94
C THR A 19 -43.40 -27.72 7.74
N GLY A 20 -42.25 -27.56 7.09
CA GLY A 20 -41.14 -26.76 7.59
C GLY A 20 -41.28 -25.29 7.15
N PRO A 21 -40.81 -24.32 7.96
CA PRO A 21 -40.77 -22.91 7.55
C PRO A 21 -40.00 -22.76 6.23
N PRO A 22 -40.37 -21.80 5.36
CA PRO A 22 -39.74 -21.66 4.05
C PRO A 22 -38.24 -21.59 4.22
N ALA A 23 -37.53 -22.51 3.56
CA ALA A 23 -36.08 -22.55 3.52
C ALA A 23 -35.58 -21.14 3.21
N GLN A 24 -34.94 -20.55 4.21
CA GLN A 24 -34.39 -19.20 4.13
C GLN A 24 -33.45 -19.20 2.94
N ALA A 25 -33.86 -18.52 1.87
CA ALA A 25 -33.10 -18.47 0.63
C ALA A 25 -31.66 -18.12 0.99
N ALA A 26 -30.74 -19.02 0.65
CA ALA A 26 -29.32 -18.81 0.87
C ALA A 26 -28.99 -17.40 0.35
N PRO A 27 -28.26 -16.57 1.12
CA PRO A 27 -28.00 -15.20 0.72
C PRO A 27 -27.40 -15.22 -0.67
N ALA A 28 -28.12 -14.62 -1.63
CA ALA A 28 -27.71 -14.54 -3.01
C ALA A 28 -26.24 -14.10 -3.05
N ALA A 29 -25.43 -14.83 -3.82
CA ALA A 29 -24.01 -14.53 -3.95
C ALA A 29 -23.88 -13.02 -4.22
N PRO A 30 -23.11 -12.29 -3.39
CA PRO A 30 -23.07 -10.85 -3.48
C PRO A 30 -22.59 -10.43 -4.87
N PRO A 31 -23.12 -9.33 -5.42
CA PRO A 31 -22.72 -8.88 -6.75
C PRO A 31 -21.20 -8.68 -6.81
N GLU A 32 -20.61 -9.24 -7.85
CA GLU A 32 -19.17 -9.21 -8.11
C GLU A 32 -18.72 -7.74 -8.23
N ASP A 33 -17.93 -7.25 -7.27
CA ASP A 33 -17.37 -5.89 -7.32
C ASP A 33 -16.33 -5.86 -8.46
N PRO A 34 -16.49 -5.01 -9.50
CA PRO A 34 -15.59 -4.94 -10.67
C PRO A 34 -14.20 -4.33 -10.34
N GLY A 35 -13.73 -4.50 -9.11
CA GLY A 35 -12.49 -3.94 -8.58
C GLY A 35 -12.62 -2.49 -8.11
N HIS A 36 -13.84 -1.97 -7.97
CA HIS A 36 -14.10 -0.60 -7.51
C HIS A 36 -13.61 -0.41 -6.08
N GLY A 37 -13.85 -1.39 -5.19
CA GLY A 37 -13.31 -1.41 -3.83
C GLY A 37 -11.78 -1.36 -3.80
N ARG A 38 -11.12 -2.12 -4.69
CA ARG A 38 -9.64 -2.14 -4.78
C ARG A 38 -9.05 -0.79 -5.21
N ARG A 39 -9.69 -0.09 -6.15
CA ARG A 39 -9.25 1.25 -6.60
C ARG A 39 -9.48 2.30 -5.52
N ARG A 40 -10.61 2.23 -4.83
CA ARG A 40 -10.91 3.11 -3.69
C ARG A 40 -9.88 2.94 -2.58
N MET A 41 -9.55 1.70 -2.22
CA MET A 41 -8.56 1.40 -1.17
C MET A 41 -7.17 1.93 -1.53
N ALA A 42 -6.75 1.76 -2.79
CA ALA A 42 -5.49 2.33 -3.29
C ALA A 42 -5.48 3.87 -3.21
N ARG A 43 -6.59 4.55 -3.51
CA ARG A 43 -6.67 6.02 -3.38
C ARG A 43 -6.56 6.49 -1.92
N ILE A 44 -7.19 5.77 -0.99
CA ILE A 44 -7.12 6.06 0.44
C ILE A 44 -5.67 5.89 0.93
N GLY A 45 -5.03 4.76 0.59
CA GLY A 45 -3.64 4.51 0.96
C GLY A 45 -2.68 5.50 0.30
N ALA A 46 -2.87 5.87 -0.97
CA ALA A 46 -2.06 6.90 -1.62
C ALA A 46 -2.14 8.25 -0.90
N ARG A 47 -3.35 8.68 -0.48
CA ARG A 47 -3.51 9.91 0.32
C ARG A 47 -2.82 9.83 1.67
N ALA A 48 -2.92 8.68 2.34
CA ALA A 48 -2.25 8.46 3.63
C ALA A 48 -0.72 8.51 3.49
N LEU A 49 -0.16 7.88 2.45
CA LEU A 49 1.27 7.93 2.14
C LEU A 49 1.73 9.35 1.82
N VAL A 50 0.98 10.10 1.01
CA VAL A 50 1.29 11.50 0.67
C VAL A 50 1.22 12.39 1.91
N ALA A 51 0.19 12.24 2.73
CA ALA A 51 0.02 12.99 3.97
C ALA A 51 1.17 12.72 4.94
N TRP A 52 1.55 11.45 5.11
CA TRP A 52 2.77 11.07 5.82
C TRP A 52 3.93 11.84 5.22
N ILE A 53 4.33 11.54 3.97
CA ILE A 53 5.55 12.09 3.36
C ILE A 53 5.61 13.62 3.48
N ALA A 54 4.47 14.32 3.36
CA ALA A 54 4.41 15.76 3.54
C ALA A 54 4.76 16.23 4.96
N GLU A 55 4.39 15.47 5.99
CA GLU A 55 4.74 15.71 7.39
C GLU A 55 6.26 15.60 7.63
N VAL A 56 6.93 14.61 7.05
CA VAL A 56 8.40 14.44 7.22
C VAL A 56 9.18 15.35 6.31
N VAL A 57 8.78 15.43 5.05
CA VAL A 57 9.47 16.20 4.03
C VAL A 57 8.84 17.58 3.99
N THR A 58 9.14 18.36 5.03
CA THR A 58 8.74 19.76 5.17
C THR A 58 9.22 20.62 4.00
N PRO A 59 8.64 21.80 3.74
CA PRO A 59 9.03 22.64 2.60
C PRO A 59 10.53 22.96 2.56
N ARG A 60 11.14 23.25 3.72
CA ARG A 60 12.58 23.51 3.82
C ARG A 60 13.42 22.28 3.45
N ARG A 61 13.01 21.09 3.90
CA ARG A 61 13.66 19.82 3.55
C ARG A 61 13.56 19.52 2.06
N ARG A 62 12.41 19.82 1.43
CA ARG A 62 12.25 19.71 -0.03
C ARG A 62 13.25 20.59 -0.76
N LEU A 63 13.43 21.84 -0.34
CA LEU A 63 14.40 22.76 -0.94
C LEU A 63 15.83 22.25 -0.79
N VAL A 64 16.21 21.68 0.35
CA VAL A 64 17.55 21.09 0.54
C VAL A 64 17.77 19.91 -0.41
N ALA A 65 16.80 18.99 -0.52
CA ALA A 65 16.89 17.84 -1.41
C ALA A 65 16.97 18.25 -2.89
N LEU A 66 16.13 19.21 -3.30
CA LEU A 66 16.14 19.78 -4.64
C LEU A 66 17.46 20.50 -4.93
N GLY A 67 17.96 21.31 -3.98
CA GLY A 67 19.22 22.01 -4.10
C GLY A 67 20.41 21.06 -4.25
N SER A 68 20.49 20.02 -3.40
CA SER A 68 21.56 19.01 -3.51
C SER A 68 21.50 18.26 -4.84
N GLY A 69 20.29 17.92 -5.31
CA GLY A 69 20.12 17.26 -6.60
C GLY A 69 20.50 18.15 -7.77
N LEU A 70 20.09 19.42 -7.75
CA LEU A 70 20.42 20.39 -8.81
C LEU A 70 21.92 20.64 -8.88
N VAL A 71 22.60 20.86 -7.74
CA VAL A 71 24.05 21.06 -7.70
C VAL A 71 24.78 19.83 -8.25
N ALA A 72 24.45 18.63 -7.78
CA ALA A 72 25.10 17.41 -8.24
C ALA A 72 24.83 17.13 -9.72
N GLY A 73 23.60 17.35 -10.19
CA GLY A 73 23.23 17.11 -11.58
C GLY A 73 23.89 18.08 -12.55
N VAL A 74 23.93 19.37 -12.21
CA VAL A 74 24.62 20.39 -13.01
C VAL A 74 26.12 20.11 -13.03
N ALA A 75 26.74 19.81 -11.88
CA ALA A 75 28.15 19.45 -11.81
C ALA A 75 28.46 18.23 -12.69
N MET A 76 27.65 17.17 -12.60
CA MET A 76 27.84 15.98 -13.42
C MET A 76 27.72 16.26 -14.92
N ALA A 77 26.70 17.03 -15.33
CA ALA A 77 26.52 17.40 -16.74
C ALA A 77 27.72 18.18 -17.29
N LEU A 78 28.24 19.14 -16.52
CA LEU A 78 29.41 19.94 -16.92
C LEU A 78 30.69 19.10 -17.01
N LEU A 79 30.88 18.16 -16.08
CA LEU A 79 32.06 17.30 -16.03
C LEU A 79 32.05 16.23 -17.14
N ILE A 80 30.88 15.66 -17.48
CA ILE A 80 30.78 14.56 -18.45
C ILE A 80 30.71 15.03 -19.90
N ARG A 81 30.19 16.23 -20.16
CA ARG A 81 30.07 16.80 -21.51
C ARG A 81 31.36 16.72 -22.34
N PRO A 82 32.56 17.13 -21.86
CA PRO A 82 33.78 17.06 -22.67
C PRO A 82 34.20 15.62 -22.99
N VAL A 83 33.84 14.65 -22.15
CA VAL A 83 34.09 13.23 -22.40
C VAL A 83 33.19 12.73 -23.52
N LEU A 84 31.89 13.04 -23.46
CA LEU A 84 30.91 12.66 -24.49
C LEU A 84 31.18 13.34 -25.82
N ALA A 85 31.58 14.62 -25.82
CA ALA A 85 31.93 15.34 -27.04
C ALA A 85 33.10 14.68 -27.80
N ARG A 86 34.04 14.07 -27.07
CA ARG A 86 35.15 13.32 -27.68
C ARG A 86 34.74 11.92 -28.18
N ALA A 87 33.75 11.30 -27.57
CA ALA A 87 33.32 9.95 -27.89
C ALA A 87 32.27 9.92 -29.03
N ASP A 88 31.22 10.73 -28.91
CA ASP A 88 30.01 10.66 -29.74
C ASP A 88 29.84 11.88 -30.65
N GLY A 89 30.75 12.86 -30.54
CA GLY A 89 30.72 14.12 -31.28
C GLY A 89 29.95 15.24 -30.58
N GLU A 90 30.21 16.47 -31.01
CA GLU A 90 29.75 17.68 -30.32
C GLU A 90 28.22 17.85 -30.37
N ALA A 91 27.59 17.36 -31.44
CA ALA A 91 26.16 17.52 -31.73
C ALA A 91 25.22 16.84 -30.71
N THR A 92 25.62 15.70 -30.13
CA THR A 92 24.78 14.91 -29.19
C THR A 92 25.24 15.04 -27.74
N SER A 93 26.49 15.46 -27.53
CA SER A 93 27.14 15.54 -26.20
C SER A 93 26.36 16.36 -25.17
N ALA A 94 25.75 17.47 -25.57
CA ALA A 94 25.03 18.36 -24.67
C ALA A 94 23.74 17.71 -24.13
N ALA A 95 22.95 17.09 -25.00
CA ALA A 95 21.71 16.43 -24.61
C ALA A 95 21.98 15.22 -23.71
N ALA A 96 22.96 14.39 -24.07
CA ALA A 96 23.37 13.24 -23.28
C ALA A 96 23.91 13.64 -21.89
N ALA A 97 24.75 14.68 -21.82
CA ALA A 97 25.27 15.20 -20.56
C ALA A 97 24.16 15.74 -19.64
N VAL A 98 23.17 16.44 -20.19
CA VAL A 98 22.01 16.95 -19.43
C VAL A 98 21.18 15.79 -18.89
N LEU A 99 20.88 14.77 -19.70
CA LEU A 99 20.14 13.58 -19.25
C LEU A 99 20.87 12.87 -18.11
N LEU A 100 22.18 12.67 -18.24
CA LEU A 100 22.99 12.01 -17.23
C LEU A 100 23.11 12.86 -15.95
N GLY A 101 23.19 14.18 -16.10
CA GLY A 101 23.11 15.13 -14.98
C GLY A 101 21.77 15.07 -14.25
N ILE A 102 20.64 15.06 -14.96
CA ILE A 102 19.31 14.90 -14.37
C ILE A 102 19.22 13.59 -13.60
N MET A 103 19.76 12.50 -14.16
CA MET A 103 19.75 11.19 -13.53
C MET A 103 20.54 11.15 -12.22
N VAL A 104 21.75 11.68 -12.22
CA VAL A 104 22.60 11.77 -11.02
C VAL A 104 22.01 12.73 -10.00
N GLY A 105 21.51 13.89 -10.44
CA GLY A 105 20.86 14.87 -9.57
C GLY A 105 19.63 14.30 -8.87
N ALA A 106 18.81 13.55 -9.59
CA ALA A 106 17.67 12.84 -9.04
C ALA A 106 18.09 11.79 -7.98
N ALA A 107 19.12 10.99 -8.26
CA ALA A 107 19.65 10.01 -7.32
C ALA A 107 20.16 10.68 -6.03
N VAL A 108 20.94 11.76 -6.16
CA VAL A 108 21.47 12.53 -5.02
C VAL A 108 20.35 13.19 -4.21
N GLY A 109 19.34 13.75 -4.88
CA GLY A 109 18.20 14.38 -4.21
C GLY A 109 17.33 13.41 -3.40
N ILE A 110 17.27 12.12 -3.78
CA ILE A 110 16.53 11.09 -3.03
C ILE A 110 17.21 10.74 -1.71
N ILE A 111 18.55 10.75 -1.64
CA ILE A 111 19.32 10.33 -0.45
C ILE A 111 18.83 11.01 0.85
N PRO A 112 18.76 12.37 0.95
CA PRO A 112 18.31 13.02 2.17
C PRO A 112 16.85 12.69 2.50
N VAL A 113 15.99 12.52 1.48
CA VAL A 113 14.58 12.14 1.66
C VAL A 113 14.47 10.76 2.30
N SER A 114 15.20 9.77 1.76
CA SER A 114 15.26 8.42 2.31
C SER A 114 15.78 8.41 3.74
N VAL A 115 16.80 9.23 4.04
CA VAL A 115 17.33 9.36 5.41
C VAL A 115 16.29 9.95 6.36
N TRP A 116 15.56 10.99 5.96
CA TRP A 116 14.54 11.62 6.81
C TRP A 116 13.36 10.68 7.08
N LEU A 117 12.85 9.99 6.06
CA LEU A 117 11.79 8.99 6.21
C LEU A 117 12.23 7.84 7.12
N THR A 118 13.43 7.30 6.89
CA THR A 118 13.99 6.23 7.72
C THR A 118 14.13 6.67 9.17
N ARG A 119 14.62 7.89 9.41
CA ARG A 119 14.75 8.44 10.77
C ARG A 119 13.39 8.65 11.44
N ALA A 120 12.37 9.05 10.70
CA ALA A 120 11.04 9.24 11.25
C ALA A 120 10.35 7.92 11.59
N ILE A 121 10.51 6.88 10.77
CA ILE A 121 10.05 5.53 11.08
C ILE A 121 10.64 5.04 12.40
N ARG A 122 11.95 5.25 12.61
CA ARG A 122 12.63 4.87 13.86
C ARG A 122 12.14 5.63 15.09
N ARG A 123 11.45 6.77 14.92
CA ARG A 123 10.90 7.57 16.03
C ARG A 123 9.49 7.17 16.42
N HIS A 124 8.80 6.31 15.65
CA HIS A 124 7.49 5.84 16.05
C HIS A 124 7.59 4.95 17.30
N PRO A 125 6.82 5.25 18.37
CA PRO A 125 6.81 4.42 19.56
C PRO A 125 6.30 3.02 19.21
N SER A 126 6.94 2.01 19.78
CA SER A 126 6.56 0.61 19.63
C SER A 126 6.01 0.08 20.95
N VAL A 127 4.76 -0.36 20.96
CA VAL A 127 4.13 -0.99 22.15
C VAL A 127 4.85 -2.30 22.52
N THR A 128 5.53 -2.95 21.57
CA THR A 128 6.23 -4.23 21.73
C THR A 128 7.76 -4.17 21.50
N GLY A 129 8.36 -2.97 21.52
CA GLY A 129 9.78 -2.80 21.21
C GLY A 129 10.10 -2.76 19.70
N SER A 130 11.38 -2.71 19.34
CA SER A 130 11.90 -2.37 18.01
C SER A 130 11.39 -3.24 16.84
N HIS A 131 10.71 -4.36 17.08
CA HIS A 131 10.19 -5.25 16.04
C HIS A 131 8.66 -5.24 16.00
N PRO A 132 8.03 -5.19 14.82
CA PRO A 132 6.61 -5.49 14.70
C PRO A 132 6.38 -6.92 15.17
N SER A 133 5.57 -7.12 16.21
CA SER A 133 5.16 -8.47 16.59
C SER A 133 4.32 -9.04 15.46
N TRP A 134 4.82 -10.09 14.80
CA TRP A 134 4.11 -10.87 13.77
C TRP A 134 2.74 -11.42 14.24
N ARG A 135 2.45 -11.32 15.55
CA ARG A 135 1.14 -11.58 16.15
C ARG A 135 0.07 -10.54 15.77
N ASP A 136 0.45 -9.31 15.45
CA ASP A 136 -0.51 -8.23 15.24
C ASP A 136 -0.88 -8.03 13.78
N SER A 137 -0.07 -8.52 12.85
CA SER A 137 -0.43 -8.55 11.43
C SER A 137 -1.71 -9.36 11.19
N ALA A 138 -1.92 -10.44 11.93
CA ALA A 138 -3.14 -11.23 11.85
C ALA A 138 -4.38 -10.51 12.43
N LEU A 139 -4.18 -9.64 13.43
CA LEU A 139 -5.25 -8.77 13.95
C LEU A 139 -5.61 -7.68 12.94
N LEU A 140 -4.62 -7.08 12.29
CA LEU A 140 -4.81 -6.03 11.29
C LEU A 140 -5.39 -6.57 9.97
N ASP A 141 -4.96 -7.75 9.51
CA ASP A 141 -5.41 -8.37 8.25
C ASP A 141 -6.89 -8.80 8.30
N ARG A 142 -7.41 -9.15 9.48
CA ARG A 142 -8.83 -9.53 9.66
C ARG A 142 -9.71 -8.34 10.02
N ALA A 143 -9.13 -7.20 10.38
CA ALA A 143 -9.87 -6.03 10.86
C ALA A 143 -10.48 -5.18 9.74
N VAL A 144 -10.12 -5.42 8.47
CA VAL A 144 -10.71 -4.70 7.33
C VAL A 144 -11.21 -5.69 6.29
N ASP A 145 -12.52 -5.73 6.08
CA ASP A 145 -13.14 -6.55 5.02
C ASP A 145 -12.80 -5.98 3.63
N ALA A 146 -12.93 -6.80 2.57
CA ALA A 146 -12.75 -6.42 1.17
C ALA A 146 -13.61 -5.20 0.75
N ARG A 147 -14.72 -4.96 1.47
CA ARG A 147 -15.63 -3.82 1.28
C ARG A 147 -15.18 -2.54 2.02
N GLY A 148 -14.09 -2.59 2.78
CA GLY A 148 -13.59 -1.49 3.61
C GLY A 148 -14.33 -1.29 4.93
N ARG A 149 -15.06 -2.31 5.41
CA ARG A 149 -15.65 -2.29 6.75
C ARG A 149 -14.57 -2.60 7.77
N VAL A 150 -14.50 -1.79 8.82
CA VAL A 150 -13.47 -1.89 9.85
C VAL A 150 -14.07 -2.50 11.13
N THR A 151 -13.42 -3.51 11.69
CA THR A 151 -13.77 -4.13 12.97
C THR A 151 -12.57 -4.08 13.91
N ILE A 152 -12.63 -3.19 14.90
CA ILE A 152 -11.61 -3.04 15.94
C ILE A 152 -12.07 -3.81 17.18
N GLN A 153 -11.14 -4.52 17.84
CA GLN A 153 -11.42 -5.19 19.09
C GLN A 153 -11.52 -4.14 20.23
N PRO A 154 -12.51 -4.25 21.15
CA PRO A 154 -12.66 -3.32 22.28
C PRO A 154 -11.35 -3.08 23.04
N GLY A 155 -11.04 -1.81 23.34
CA GLY A 155 -9.85 -1.43 24.11
C GLY A 155 -8.51 -1.62 23.40
N THR A 156 -8.50 -1.90 22.08
CA THR A 156 -7.26 -2.02 21.29
C THR A 156 -6.96 -0.78 20.42
N ALA A 157 -7.80 0.25 20.49
CA ALA A 157 -7.71 1.44 19.63
C ALA A 157 -6.34 2.13 19.65
N GLU A 158 -5.75 2.37 20.82
CA GLU A 158 -4.41 2.99 20.92
C GLU A 158 -3.32 2.18 20.21
N ARG A 159 -3.41 0.84 20.35
CA ARG A 159 -2.48 -0.09 19.72
C ARG A 159 -2.66 -0.13 18.21
N VAL A 160 -3.91 -0.24 17.75
CA VAL A 160 -4.27 -0.23 16.33
C VAL A 160 -3.84 1.09 15.67
N ALA A 161 -4.05 2.24 16.32
CA ALA A 161 -3.61 3.54 15.84
C ALA A 161 -2.08 3.62 15.70
N THR A 162 -1.34 3.09 16.68
CA THR A 162 0.13 3.12 16.66
C THR A 162 0.70 2.21 15.57
N GLU A 163 0.20 0.98 15.47
CA GLU A 163 0.68 -0.02 14.51
C GLU A 163 0.29 0.33 13.08
N SER A 164 -0.92 0.84 12.84
CA SER A 164 -1.36 1.31 11.53
C SER A 164 -0.52 2.49 11.03
N ARG A 165 -0.21 3.47 11.89
CA ARG A 165 0.70 4.59 11.56
C ARG A 165 2.09 4.08 11.19
N ARG A 166 2.63 3.10 11.92
CA ARG A 166 3.92 2.46 11.63
C ARG A 166 3.90 1.70 10.30
N ALA A 167 2.81 0.99 10.00
CA ALA A 167 2.65 0.28 8.73
C ALA A 167 2.63 1.27 7.54
N ILE A 168 1.85 2.35 7.63
CA ILE A 168 1.85 3.42 6.61
C ILE A 168 3.26 4.03 6.46
N ALA A 169 3.97 4.24 7.57
CA ALA A 169 5.34 4.74 7.55
C ALA A 169 6.29 3.82 6.77
N SER A 170 6.22 2.51 7.04
CA SER A 170 7.04 1.53 6.36
C SER A 170 6.74 1.43 4.86
N ALA A 171 5.46 1.54 4.47
CA ALA A 171 5.04 1.54 3.09
C ALA A 171 5.49 2.81 2.32
N ALA A 172 5.78 3.92 3.02
CA ALA A 172 6.20 5.17 2.42
C ALA A 172 7.69 5.21 2.00
N VAL A 173 8.55 4.30 2.50
CA VAL A 173 10.01 4.36 2.29
C VAL A 173 10.40 4.33 0.81
N GLY A 174 9.80 3.44 0.03
CA GLY A 174 10.11 3.26 -1.39
C GLY A 174 9.42 4.25 -2.33
N VAL A 175 8.43 5.01 -1.83
CA VAL A 175 7.57 5.87 -2.66
C VAL A 175 8.35 6.99 -3.35
N PRO A 176 9.20 7.78 -2.66
CA PRO A 176 9.94 8.87 -3.33
C PRO A 176 10.83 8.37 -4.47
N GLY A 177 11.54 7.26 -4.27
CA GLY A 177 12.39 6.66 -5.30
C GLY A 177 11.59 6.21 -6.52
N ALA A 178 10.46 5.52 -6.29
CA ALA A 178 9.57 5.06 -7.37
C ALA A 178 8.92 6.24 -8.13
N VAL A 179 8.53 7.32 -7.45
CA VAL A 179 8.00 8.53 -8.12
C VAL A 179 9.07 9.17 -8.98
N VAL A 180 10.27 9.37 -8.45
CA VAL A 180 11.38 10.00 -9.18
C VAL A 180 11.75 9.15 -10.39
N MET A 181 11.89 7.83 -10.24
CA MET A 181 12.12 6.93 -11.37
C MET A 181 10.98 6.97 -12.40
N GLY A 182 9.72 7.01 -11.96
CA GLY A 182 8.58 7.17 -12.86
C GLY A 182 8.63 8.47 -13.66
N VAL A 183 8.98 9.60 -13.03
CA VAL A 183 9.15 10.90 -13.69
C VAL A 183 10.31 10.86 -14.67
N LEU A 184 11.43 10.26 -14.29
CA LEU A 184 12.61 10.12 -15.16
C LEU A 184 12.31 9.27 -16.40
N VAL A 185 11.52 8.20 -16.25
CA VAL A 185 11.05 7.43 -17.40
C VAL A 185 10.12 8.27 -18.28
N LEU A 186 9.16 8.99 -17.68
CA LEU A 186 8.20 9.80 -18.42
C LEU A 186 8.87 10.95 -19.21
N VAL A 187 9.92 11.56 -18.64
CA VAL A 187 10.68 12.65 -19.28
C VAL A 187 11.76 12.12 -20.23
N GLY A 188 12.41 11.00 -19.87
CA GLY A 188 13.44 10.38 -20.69
C GLY A 188 12.89 9.74 -21.95
N ALA A 189 11.76 9.03 -21.88
CA ALA A 189 11.21 8.28 -23.02
C ALA A 189 10.94 9.15 -24.27
N PRO A 190 10.32 10.34 -24.17
CA PRO A 190 10.14 11.24 -25.31
C PRO A 190 11.46 11.74 -25.88
N ALA A 191 12.45 12.04 -25.03
CA ALA A 191 13.77 12.50 -25.48
C ALA A 191 14.48 11.42 -26.31
N TYR A 192 14.41 10.16 -25.88
CA TYR A 192 14.98 9.02 -26.61
C TYR A 192 14.23 8.68 -27.91
N ALA A 193 12.90 8.85 -27.94
CA ALA A 193 12.11 8.64 -29.14
C ALA A 193 12.46 9.66 -30.26
N VAL A 194 12.88 10.87 -29.89
CA VAL A 194 13.27 11.93 -30.83
C VAL A 194 14.70 11.74 -31.34
N THR A 195 15.64 11.29 -30.51
CA THR A 195 17.06 11.14 -30.89
C THR A 195 17.35 9.87 -31.69
N ARG A 196 16.41 8.90 -31.75
CA ARG A 196 16.54 7.58 -32.43
C ARG A 196 17.73 6.72 -31.98
N ASP A 197 18.42 7.13 -30.92
CA ASP A 197 19.53 6.38 -30.36
C ASP A 197 19.10 5.79 -29.01
N ILE A 198 18.65 4.54 -29.06
CA ILE A 198 18.24 3.77 -27.89
C ILE A 198 19.48 3.10 -27.33
N GLY A 199 20.31 3.88 -26.64
CA GLY A 199 21.38 3.32 -25.82
C GLY A 199 20.82 2.27 -24.84
N MET A 200 21.68 1.41 -24.30
CA MET A 200 21.30 0.26 -23.45
C MET A 200 20.33 0.62 -22.30
N LEU A 201 20.41 1.84 -21.75
CA LEU A 201 19.51 2.38 -20.72
C LEU A 201 18.05 2.57 -21.19
N GLY A 202 17.83 2.92 -22.47
CA GLY A 202 16.49 3.11 -23.04
C GLY A 202 15.68 1.81 -23.11
N TRP A 203 16.34 0.67 -23.25
CA TRP A 203 15.70 -0.65 -23.26
C TRP A 203 15.10 -1.04 -21.90
N PHE A 204 15.69 -0.57 -20.80
CA PHE A 204 15.18 -0.87 -19.46
C PHE A 204 14.12 0.12 -18.98
N LEU A 205 13.93 1.23 -19.69
CA LEU A 205 12.98 2.29 -19.31
C LEU A 205 11.54 1.78 -19.09
N PRO A 206 10.97 0.92 -19.98
CA PRO A 206 9.64 0.35 -19.77
C PRO A 206 9.57 -0.57 -18.55
N VAL A 207 10.62 -1.34 -18.30
CA VAL A 207 10.73 -2.24 -17.14
C VAL A 207 10.77 -1.41 -15.85
N TYR A 208 11.56 -0.33 -15.81
CA TYR A 208 11.61 0.58 -14.67
C TYR A 208 10.28 1.32 -14.44
N ALA A 209 9.58 1.74 -15.49
CA ALA A 209 8.24 2.31 -15.35
C ALA A 209 7.26 1.30 -14.75
N LEU A 210 7.23 0.07 -15.27
CA LEU A 210 6.34 -0.97 -14.78
C LEU A 210 6.64 -1.31 -13.31
N LEU A 211 7.91 -1.47 -12.95
CA LEU A 211 8.33 -1.70 -11.56
C LEU A 211 7.95 -0.54 -10.64
N SER A 212 8.14 0.71 -11.09
CA SER A 212 7.81 1.91 -10.32
C SER A 212 6.30 2.02 -10.09
N VAL A 213 5.50 1.88 -11.15
CA VAL A 213 4.04 1.95 -11.07
C VAL A 213 3.48 0.78 -10.25
N SER A 214 3.98 -0.43 -10.45
CA SER A 214 3.59 -1.62 -9.68
C SER A 214 3.94 -1.47 -8.21
N GLY A 215 5.14 -0.96 -7.90
CA GLY A 215 5.58 -0.68 -6.52
C GLY A 215 4.72 0.38 -5.83
N LEU A 216 4.42 1.48 -6.52
CA LEU A 216 3.52 2.53 -6.03
C LEU A 216 2.11 2.02 -5.80
N TRP A 217 1.58 1.24 -6.74
CA TRP A 217 0.27 0.63 -6.65
C TRP A 217 0.16 -0.34 -5.47
N THR A 218 1.18 -1.19 -5.29
CA THR A 218 1.26 -2.16 -4.20
C THR A 218 1.34 -1.44 -2.85
N SER A 219 2.22 -0.45 -2.72
CA SER A 219 2.37 0.35 -1.51
C SER A 219 1.08 1.11 -1.15
N ALA A 220 0.40 1.67 -2.16
CA ALA A 220 -0.87 2.35 -1.96
C ALA A 220 -2.00 1.37 -1.55
N ARG A 221 -2.02 0.16 -2.10
CA ARG A 221 -3.00 -0.86 -1.69
C ARG A 221 -2.78 -1.36 -0.27
N THR A 222 -1.54 -1.60 0.13
CA THR A 222 -1.23 -2.07 1.49
C THR A 222 -1.45 -0.98 2.54
N ALA A 223 -1.20 0.29 2.20
CA ALA A 223 -1.46 1.41 3.09
C ALA A 223 -2.96 1.74 3.28
N GLY A 224 -3.83 1.36 2.34
CA GLY A 224 -5.26 1.69 2.37
C GLY A 224 -6.03 1.13 3.57
N PRO A 225 -5.98 -0.19 3.85
CA PRO A 225 -6.59 -0.77 5.05
C PRO A 225 -6.03 -0.16 6.34
N MET A 226 -4.72 0.09 6.39
CA MET A 226 -4.06 0.69 7.54
C MET A 226 -4.53 2.12 7.80
N ALA A 227 -4.78 2.90 6.75
CA ALA A 227 -5.36 4.24 6.87
C ALA A 227 -6.78 4.19 7.44
N LEU A 228 -7.62 3.25 6.99
CA LEU A 228 -8.96 3.06 7.56
C LEU A 228 -8.91 2.63 9.04
N LEU A 229 -7.99 1.74 9.39
CA LEU A 229 -7.80 1.31 10.79
C LEU A 229 -7.33 2.44 11.68
N ARG A 230 -6.38 3.25 11.19
CA ARG A 230 -5.93 4.45 11.88
C ARG A 230 -7.08 5.41 12.12
N ASP A 231 -7.85 5.73 11.08
CA ASP A 231 -8.92 6.71 11.16
C ASP A 231 -10.07 6.22 12.08
N ALA A 232 -10.37 4.91 12.06
CA ALA A 232 -11.34 4.30 12.96
C ALA A 232 -10.86 4.26 14.42
N ALA A 233 -9.58 3.94 14.65
CA ALA A 233 -8.99 3.98 15.97
C ALA A 233 -8.93 5.42 16.53
N ASP A 234 -8.56 6.39 15.70
CA ASP A 234 -8.57 7.81 16.08
C ASP A 234 -10.00 8.30 16.42
N ALA A 235 -11.02 7.80 15.71
CA ALA A 235 -12.42 8.09 16.01
C ALA A 235 -12.88 7.47 17.36
N GLU A 236 -12.46 6.23 17.66
CA GLU A 236 -12.76 5.60 18.95
C GLU A 236 -12.07 6.32 20.12
N LEU A 237 -10.83 6.78 19.93
CA LEU A 237 -10.09 7.56 20.93
C LEU A 237 -10.66 8.96 21.14
N ALA A 238 -11.30 9.53 20.13
CA ALA A 238 -12.00 10.81 20.24
C ALA A 238 -13.31 10.71 21.07
N LEU A 239 -13.84 9.50 21.30
CA LEU A 239 -15.01 9.31 22.15
C LEU A 239 -14.68 9.62 23.62
N PRO A 240 -15.66 10.15 24.39
CA PRO A 240 -15.56 10.25 25.84
C PRO A 240 -15.26 8.88 26.45
N GLU A 241 -14.48 8.84 27.55
CA GLU A 241 -14.10 7.57 28.21
C GLU A 241 -15.32 6.71 28.60
N SER A 242 -16.45 7.34 28.95
CA SER A 242 -17.71 6.66 29.26
C SER A 242 -18.34 5.92 28.09
N GLU A 243 -17.99 6.28 26.85
CA GLU A 243 -18.51 5.69 25.62
C GLU A 243 -17.52 4.74 24.96
N ARG A 244 -16.29 4.64 25.50
CA ARG A 244 -15.27 3.74 24.96
C ARG A 244 -15.57 2.29 25.38
N PRO A 245 -15.47 1.33 24.45
CA PRO A 245 -15.58 -0.08 24.77
C PRO A 245 -14.53 -0.46 25.84
N PRO A 246 -14.94 -1.04 26.98
CA PRO A 246 -13.99 -1.44 28.01
C PRO A 246 -13.03 -2.50 27.46
N ALA A 247 -11.74 -2.35 27.77
CA ALA A 247 -10.75 -3.34 27.38
C ALA A 247 -11.10 -4.71 28.00
N PRO A 248 -10.97 -5.82 27.24
CA PRO A 248 -11.18 -7.14 27.80
C PRO A 248 -10.19 -7.36 28.96
N PRO A 249 -10.62 -8.00 30.05
CA PRO A 249 -9.74 -8.28 31.18
C PRO A 249 -8.52 -9.10 30.72
N PRO A 250 -7.32 -8.83 31.27
CA PRO A 250 -6.13 -9.58 30.89
C PRO A 250 -6.39 -11.08 31.11
N PRO A 251 -5.91 -11.95 30.21
CA PRO A 251 -6.02 -13.39 30.41
C PRO A 251 -5.37 -13.72 31.75
N ALA A 252 -6.10 -14.48 32.59
CA ALA A 252 -5.57 -14.90 33.88
C ALA A 252 -4.18 -15.52 33.68
N PRO A 253 -3.18 -15.16 34.51
CA PRO A 253 -1.87 -15.79 34.42
C PRO A 253 -2.08 -17.31 34.47
N PRO A 254 -1.34 -18.10 33.67
CA PRO A 254 -1.48 -19.55 33.68
C PRO A 254 -1.30 -20.04 35.13
N GLN A 255 -2.42 -20.44 35.73
CA GLN A 255 -2.43 -21.03 37.07
C GLN A 255 -1.76 -22.39 36.94
N GLY A 256 -0.47 -22.44 37.27
CA GLY A 256 0.27 -23.71 37.31
C GLY A 256 1.55 -23.68 36.50
N SER A 257 2.62 -23.22 37.14
CA SER A 257 3.98 -23.74 36.97
C SER A 257 4.88 -23.05 37.99
N ARG A 258 4.68 -23.35 39.28
CA ARG A 258 5.83 -23.35 40.19
C ARG A 258 6.70 -24.50 39.71
N LEU A 259 7.80 -24.19 39.03
CA LEU A 259 8.83 -25.17 38.75
C LEU A 259 9.37 -25.69 40.10
N PRO A 260 9.62 -27.01 40.23
CA PRO A 260 10.30 -27.57 41.39
C PRO A 260 11.73 -27.01 41.53
#